data_AF-A0A1G0D370-F1
#
_entry.id   AF-A0A1G0D370-F1
#
_cell.length_a   1.000
_cell.length_b   1.000
_cell.length_c   1.000
_cell.angle_alpha   90.00
_cell.angle_beta   90.00
_cell.angle_gamma   90.00
#
_symmetry.space_group_name_H-M   'P 1'
#
loop_
_entity.id
_entity.type
_entity.pdbx_description
1 polymer ?
#
loop_
_entity_poly.entity_id
_entity_poly.type
_entity_poly.pdbx_seq_one_letter_code
_entity_poly.pdbx_strand_id
1 'polypeptide(L)'
;MLFFALPLLLNFVLITGAWAGGPWHAASPNTAGWQLMTPDERMEHQRRMRSFESYEECSAYQTGHHARMAERALREGVVLERKAESGCEQLRKREYFK
;
A
#
# COMPACT_ATOMS: atom_id res chain seq x y z
N MET A 1 5.34 49.35 -41.54
CA MET A 1 5.79 47.94 -41.58
C MET A 1 6.60 47.71 -40.31
N LEU A 2 5.93 47.39 -39.19
CA LEU A 2 5.77 46.03 -38.66
C LEU A 2 7.11 45.34 -38.36
N PHE A 3 7.60 45.48 -37.12
CA PHE A 3 8.47 44.48 -36.51
C PHE A 3 8.07 44.24 -35.05
N PHE A 4 7.16 43.28 -34.91
CA PHE A 4 7.08 42.25 -33.86
C PHE A 4 7.52 42.63 -32.44
N ALA A 5 6.58 43.15 -31.65
CA ALA A 5 6.55 42.90 -30.22
C ALA A 5 6.20 41.41 -30.01
N LEU A 6 7.21 40.56 -29.91
CA LEU A 6 7.03 39.16 -29.48
C LEU A 6 6.80 39.20 -27.96
N PRO A 7 5.59 38.93 -27.44
CA PRO A 7 5.42 38.79 -26.00
C PRO A 7 6.24 37.58 -25.56
N LEU A 8 7.12 37.80 -24.59
CA LEU A 8 7.87 36.77 -23.88
C LEU A 8 6.85 35.86 -23.19
N LEU A 9 6.33 34.89 -23.93
CA LEU A 9 5.38 33.89 -23.46
C LEU A 9 6.08 33.09 -22.37
N LEU A 10 5.61 33.35 -21.15
CA LEU A 10 5.87 32.60 -19.93
C LEU A 10 5.73 31.10 -20.24
N ASN A 11 6.86 30.40 -20.35
CA ASN A 11 6.90 28.96 -20.51
C ASN A 11 6.49 28.33 -19.18
N PHE A 12 5.19 28.22 -18.94
CA PHE A 12 4.64 27.42 -17.85
C PHE A 12 4.73 25.96 -18.28
N VAL A 13 5.92 25.37 -18.11
CA VAL A 13 6.11 23.93 -18.26
C VAL A 13 5.26 23.26 -17.18
N LEU A 14 4.12 22.72 -17.60
CA LEU A 14 3.28 21.86 -16.77
C LEU A 14 4.07 20.59 -16.48
N ILE A 15 4.69 20.51 -15.31
CA ILE A 15 5.21 19.25 -14.76
C ILE A 15 3.98 18.40 -14.43
N THR A 16 3.45 17.70 -15.43
CA THR A 16 2.55 16.56 -15.20
C THR A 16 3.41 15.42 -14.67
N GLY A 17 3.80 15.50 -13.40
CA GLY A 17 4.42 14.38 -12.72
C GLY A 17 3.45 13.20 -12.82
N ALA A 18 3.84 12.13 -13.51
CA ALA A 18 3.08 10.90 -13.48
C ALA A 18 3.02 10.46 -12.01
N TRP A 19 1.81 10.38 -11.44
CA TRP A 19 1.57 9.78 -10.14
C TRP A 19 1.71 8.27 -10.29
N ALA A 20 2.92 7.80 -10.59
CA ALA A 20 3.25 6.40 -10.47
C ALA A 20 3.13 6.06 -8.99
N GLY A 21 2.16 5.22 -8.63
CA GLY A 21 1.99 4.77 -7.26
C GLY A 21 3.31 4.20 -6.77
N GLY A 22 3.90 4.85 -5.76
CA GLY A 22 5.23 4.52 -5.27
C GLY A 22 5.35 3.07 -4.76
N PRO A 23 6.53 2.72 -4.21
CA PRO A 23 6.77 1.40 -3.64
C PRO A 23 5.64 0.99 -2.70
N TRP A 24 5.24 -0.28 -2.77
CA TRP A 24 4.17 -0.79 -1.91
C TRP A 24 4.58 -0.62 -0.43
N HIS A 25 3.63 -0.20 0.40
CA HIS A 25 3.82 -0.09 1.84
C HIS A 25 2.56 -0.52 2.58
N ALA A 26 2.74 -1.22 3.70
CA ALA A 26 1.66 -1.57 4.59
C ALA A 26 1.05 -0.31 5.22
N ALA A 27 -0.27 -0.21 5.17
CA ALA A 27 -1.07 0.89 5.70
C ALA A 27 -2.51 0.43 5.98
N SER A 28 -3.29 1.27 6.68
CA SER A 28 -4.70 0.98 6.99
C SER A 28 -5.54 0.53 5.78
N PRO A 29 -5.41 1.14 4.57
CA PRO A 29 -6.21 0.73 3.42
C PRO A 29 -5.95 -0.69 2.91
N ASN A 30 -4.75 -1.26 3.16
CA ASN A 30 -4.35 -2.56 2.60
C ASN A 30 -4.04 -3.63 3.65
N THR A 31 -4.16 -3.29 4.94
CA THR A 31 -3.89 -4.18 6.06
C THR A 31 -5.13 -4.28 6.95
N ALA A 32 -5.81 -5.44 6.91
CA ALA A 32 -6.92 -5.71 7.81
C ALA A 32 -6.43 -5.73 9.26
N GLY A 33 -7.15 -5.03 10.15
CA GLY A 33 -6.78 -4.93 11.56
C GLY A 33 -5.65 -3.96 11.87
N TRP A 34 -5.29 -3.05 10.95
CA TRP A 34 -4.22 -2.07 11.16
C TRP A 34 -4.33 -1.28 12.47
N GLN A 35 -5.55 -0.91 12.87
CA GLN A 35 -5.79 -0.20 14.13
C GLN A 35 -5.48 -1.05 15.38
N LEU A 36 -5.51 -2.38 15.26
CA LEU A 36 -5.27 -3.36 16.32
C LEU A 36 -3.79 -3.78 16.44
N MET A 37 -2.92 -3.19 15.62
CA MET A 37 -1.49 -3.45 15.60
C MET A 37 -0.72 -2.35 16.35
N THR A 38 0.30 -2.76 17.09
CA THR A 38 1.29 -1.82 17.64
C THR A 38 2.18 -1.24 16.53
N PRO A 39 2.89 -0.13 16.79
CA PRO A 39 3.87 0.41 15.84
C PRO A 39 4.92 -0.62 15.41
N ASP A 40 5.44 -1.41 16.35
CA ASP A 40 6.45 -2.43 16.07
C ASP A 40 5.90 -3.57 15.20
N GLU A 41 4.66 -3.99 15.45
CA GLU A 41 4.00 -5.01 14.64
C GLU A 41 3.75 -4.53 13.21
N ARG A 42 3.46 -3.23 13.02
CA ARG A 42 3.31 -2.64 11.68
C ARG A 42 4.62 -2.64 10.92
N MET A 43 5.74 -2.33 11.60
CA MET A 43 7.07 -2.41 11.00
C MET A 43 7.43 -3.87 10.65
N GLU A 44 7.14 -4.81 11.54
CA GLU A 44 7.37 -6.23 11.28
C GLU A 44 6.53 -6.74 10.12
N HIS A 45 5.26 -6.34 10.06
CA HIS A 45 4.37 -6.71 8.96
C HIS A 45 4.89 -6.20 7.61
N GLN A 46 5.29 -4.93 7.54
CA GLN A 46 5.94 -4.37 6.37
C GLN A 46 7.20 -5.15 5.97
N ARG A 47 8.05 -5.48 6.96
CA ARG A 47 9.29 -6.24 6.72
C ARG A 47 9.01 -7.63 6.16
N ARG A 48 8.08 -8.37 6.77
CA ARG A 48 7.68 -9.72 6.33
C ARG A 48 7.06 -9.72 4.95
N MET A 49 6.13 -8.82 4.69
CA MET A 49 5.47 -8.72 3.39
C MET A 49 6.47 -8.51 2.24
N ARG A 50 7.55 -7.75 2.48
CA ARG A 50 8.64 -7.51 1.52
C ARG A 50 9.68 -8.64 1.45
N SER A 51 9.63 -9.63 2.34
CA SER A 51 10.60 -10.72 2.38
C SER A 51 10.14 -11.99 1.66
N PHE A 52 8.85 -12.11 1.32
CA PHE A 52 8.33 -13.29 0.65
C PHE A 52 8.74 -13.31 -0.83
N GLU A 53 9.15 -14.48 -1.31
CA GLU A 53 9.54 -14.67 -2.70
C GLU A 53 8.37 -15.15 -3.56
N SER A 54 7.40 -15.85 -2.96
CA SER A 54 6.20 -16.34 -3.63
C SER A 54 4.90 -15.75 -3.07
N TYR A 55 3.87 -15.74 -3.92
CA TYR A 55 2.52 -15.35 -3.53
C TYR A 55 1.95 -16.30 -2.45
N GLU A 56 2.25 -17.59 -2.54
CA GLU A 56 1.72 -18.60 -1.63
C GLU A 56 2.24 -18.39 -0.20
N GLU A 57 3.53 -18.12 -0.05
CA GLU A 57 4.14 -17.79 1.24
C GLU A 57 3.54 -16.51 1.83
N CYS A 58 3.39 -15.48 1.00
CA CYS A 58 2.76 -14.22 1.41
C CYS A 58 1.32 -14.47 1.89
N SER A 59 0.53 -15.20 1.10
CA SER A 59 -0.88 -15.50 1.38
C SER A 59 -1.03 -16.30 2.68
N ALA A 60 -0.18 -17.30 2.91
CA ALA A 60 -0.16 -18.07 4.14
C ALA A 60 0.15 -17.19 5.36
N TYR A 61 1.17 -16.34 5.27
CA TYR A 61 1.48 -15.37 6.31
C TYR A 61 0.32 -14.41 6.58
N GLN A 62 -0.29 -13.88 5.53
CA GLN A 62 -1.38 -12.92 5.64
C GLN A 62 -2.64 -13.56 6.25
N THR A 63 -2.93 -14.81 5.93
CA THR A 63 -4.04 -15.57 6.54
C THR A 63 -3.82 -15.71 8.05
N GLY A 64 -2.61 -16.11 8.46
CA GLY A 64 -2.25 -16.18 9.88
C GLY A 64 -2.29 -14.81 10.56
N HIS A 65 -1.85 -13.76 9.88
CA HIS A 65 -1.95 -12.40 10.37
C HIS A 65 -3.40 -11.96 10.58
N HIS A 66 -4.28 -12.23 9.61
CA HIS A 66 -5.70 -11.89 9.70
C HIS A 66 -6.38 -12.62 10.86
N ALA A 67 -6.07 -13.90 11.08
CA ALA A 67 -6.59 -14.66 12.22
C ALA A 67 -6.21 -14.00 13.57
N ARG A 68 -4.93 -13.62 13.74
CA ARG A 68 -4.48 -12.90 14.95
C ARG A 68 -5.21 -11.57 15.15
N MET A 69 -5.50 -10.84 14.08
CA MET A 69 -6.27 -9.59 14.16
C MET A 69 -7.74 -9.85 14.49
N ALA A 70 -8.33 -10.93 13.96
CA ALA A 70 -9.70 -11.33 14.28
C ALA A 70 -9.84 -11.69 15.76
N GLU A 71 -8.90 -12.44 16.32
CA GLU A 71 -8.87 -12.75 17.75
C GLU A 71 -8.76 -11.50 18.63
N ARG A 72 -7.94 -10.51 18.23
CA ARG A 72 -7.86 -9.24 18.94
C ARG A 72 -9.16 -8.46 18.87
N ALA A 73 -9.74 -8.37 17.67
CA ALA A 73 -11.01 -7.69 17.45
C ALA A 73 -12.11 -8.27 18.34
N LEU A 74 -12.18 -9.61 18.44
CA LEU A 74 -13.09 -10.31 19.34
C LEU A 74 -12.85 -9.97 20.81
N ARG A 75 -11.59 -9.93 21.27
CA ARG A 75 -11.26 -9.58 22.67
C ARG A 75 -11.60 -8.13 23.01
N GLU A 76 -11.43 -7.22 22.07
CA GLU A 76 -11.69 -5.79 22.25
C GLU A 76 -13.14 -5.39 21.96
N GLY A 77 -13.97 -6.34 21.50
CA GLY A 77 -15.38 -6.09 21.16
C GLY A 77 -15.57 -5.19 19.94
N VAL A 78 -14.60 -5.17 19.02
CA VAL A 78 -14.63 -4.36 17.80
C VAL A 78 -14.81 -5.21 16.56
N VAL A 79 -15.41 -4.64 15.52
CA VAL A 79 -15.62 -5.33 14.24
C VAL A 79 -14.34 -5.23 13.41
N LEU A 80 -13.81 -6.38 12.99
CA LEU A 80 -12.70 -6.41 12.04
C LEU A 80 -13.21 -6.15 10.62
N GLU A 81 -12.92 -4.97 10.09
CA GLU A 81 -13.27 -4.64 8.71
C GLU A 81 -12.54 -5.54 7.70
N ARG A 82 -13.31 -6.12 6.77
CA ARG A 82 -12.75 -6.77 5.59
C ARG A 82 -12.25 -5.70 4.62
N LYS A 83 -10.97 -5.77 4.26
CA LYS A 83 -10.42 -4.94 3.18
C LYS A 83 -10.76 -5.58 1.83
N ALA A 84 -11.10 -4.74 0.85
CA ALA A 84 -11.52 -5.18 -0.48
C ALA A 84 -10.42 -5.97 -1.21
N GLU A 85 -9.17 -5.61 -0.95
CA GLU A 85 -8.00 -6.25 -1.49
C GLU A 85 -6.93 -6.41 -0.40
N SER A 86 -6.25 -7.55 -0.42
CA SER A 86 -5.22 -7.86 0.54
C SER A 86 -3.87 -7.27 0.11
N GLY A 87 -2.97 -6.99 1.05
CA GLY A 87 -1.59 -6.60 0.73
C GLY A 87 -0.85 -7.56 -0.22
N CYS A 88 -0.96 -8.88 -0.03
CA CYS A 88 -0.35 -9.86 -0.95
C CYS A 88 -0.96 -9.82 -2.35
N GLU A 89 -2.26 -9.58 -2.46
CA GLU A 89 -2.93 -9.43 -3.76
C GLU A 89 -2.44 -8.18 -4.50
N GLN A 90 -2.27 -7.07 -3.78
CA GLN A 90 -1.67 -5.85 -4.34
C GLN A 90 -0.23 -6.08 -4.81
N LEU A 91 0.57 -6.83 -4.05
CA LEU A 91 1.93 -7.20 -4.45
C LEU A 91 1.94 -8.09 -5.69
N ARG A 92 1.02 -9.05 -5.79
CA ARG A 92 0.87 -9.92 -6.96
C ARG A 92 0.56 -9.13 -8.23
N LYS A 93 -0.39 -8.20 -8.16
CA LYS A 93 -0.76 -7.34 -9.32
C LYS A 93 0.36 -6.41 -9.77
N ARG A 94 1.33 -6.16 -8.89
CA ARG A 94 2.55 -5.38 -9.19
C ARG A 94 3.71 -6.26 -9.65
N GLU A 95 3.47 -7.55 -9.86
CA GLU A 95 4.49 -8.52 -10.29
C GLU A 95 5.69 -8.55 -9.32
N TYR A 96 5.41 -8.46 -8.02
CA TYR A 96 6.45 -8.38 -6.98
C TYR A 96 7.14 -9.72 -6.71
N PHE A 97 6.40 -10.81 -6.87
CA PHE A 97 6.90 -12.17 -6.63
C PHE A 97 7.65 -12.68 -7.86
N LYS A 98 8.70 -13.47 -7.63
CA LYS A 98 9.56 -14.00 -8.70
C LYS A 98 9.01 -15.28 -9.30
#